data_AF-A0A0F0HMQ9-F1
#
_entry.id   AF-A0A0F0HMQ9-F1
#
_cell.length_a   1.000
_cell.length_b   1.000
_cell.length_c   1.000
_cell.angle_alpha   90.00
_cell.angle_beta   90.00
_cell.angle_gamma   90.00
#
_symmetry.space_group_name_H-M   'P 1'
#
loop_
_entity.id
_entity.type
_entity.pdbx_description
1 polymer ?
#
loop_
_entity_poly.entity_id
_entity_poly.type
_entity_poly.pdbx_seq_one_letter_code
_entity_poly.pdbx_strand_id
1 'polypeptide(L)'
;MTETDSDDRAELPFDPILPSVRRWAMLKRETERIGAERDKLRDTIARAVIERGYRDHKGSQYLDLPMEIEGLTRIKRERRVTVTADSSVAEEITRSKGEEIYRRAFPPVPTLDTEELYVLLQEGVLTESDMDTIFVQRESFAFKGVS
;
A
#
# COMPACT_ATOMS: atom_id res chain seq x y z
N MET A 1 -48.83 12.35 -44.91
CA MET A 1 -48.30 11.70 -43.71
C MET A 1 -47.26 10.71 -44.17
N THR A 2 -46.00 11.12 -44.11
CA THR A 2 -44.83 10.28 -44.38
C THR A 2 -43.93 10.53 -43.18
N GLU A 3 -44.00 9.61 -42.22
CA GLU A 3 -43.07 9.59 -41.08
C GLU A 3 -41.72 9.11 -41.60
N THR A 4 -40.75 10.00 -41.56
CA THR A 4 -39.34 9.70 -41.72
C THR A 4 -38.87 9.04 -40.44
N ASP A 5 -38.80 7.71 -40.44
CA ASP A 5 -38.15 6.94 -39.38
C ASP A 5 -36.63 7.07 -39.60
N SER A 6 -36.05 8.13 -39.05
CA SER A 6 -34.60 8.32 -38.99
C SER A 6 -34.04 7.36 -37.94
N ASP A 7 -33.62 6.17 -38.37
CA ASP A 7 -32.81 5.23 -37.58
C ASP A 7 -31.42 5.85 -37.39
N ASP A 8 -31.35 6.83 -36.49
CA ASP A 8 -30.15 7.60 -36.13
C ASP A 8 -29.30 6.79 -35.13
N ARG A 9 -29.05 5.52 -35.46
CA ARG A 9 -28.07 4.69 -34.73
C ARG A 9 -26.70 5.16 -35.17
N ALA A 10 -26.17 6.15 -34.46
CA ALA A 10 -24.78 6.57 -34.59
C ALA A 10 -23.88 5.32 -34.60
N GLU A 11 -23.23 5.06 -35.74
CA GLU A 11 -22.23 4.00 -35.85
C GLU A 11 -21.14 4.30 -34.83
N LEU A 12 -21.06 3.47 -33.78
CA LEU A 12 -20.00 3.60 -32.79
C LEU A 12 -18.67 3.36 -33.51
N PRO A 13 -17.72 4.31 -33.45
CA PRO A 13 -16.44 4.13 -34.12
C PRO A 13 -15.73 2.92 -33.54
N PHE A 14 -15.26 2.03 -34.44
CA PHE A 14 -14.43 0.91 -34.04
C PHE A 14 -13.13 1.43 -33.43
N ASP A 15 -12.95 1.19 -32.14
CA ASP A 15 -11.69 1.45 -31.45
C ASP A 15 -10.97 0.11 -31.15
N PRO A 16 -9.78 -0.13 -31.75
CA PRO A 16 -9.03 -1.38 -31.57
C PRO A 16 -8.56 -1.61 -30.13
N ILE A 17 -8.64 -0.61 -29.23
CA ILE A 17 -8.29 -0.79 -27.81
C ILE A 17 -9.39 -1.48 -27.00
N LEU A 18 -10.65 -1.43 -27.47
CA LEU A 18 -11.81 -1.92 -26.71
C LEU A 18 -11.69 -3.40 -26.29
N PRO A 19 -11.19 -4.34 -27.13
CA PRO A 19 -10.92 -5.70 -26.70
C PRO A 19 -9.92 -5.79 -25.54
N SER A 20 -8.88 -4.94 -25.55
CA SER A 20 -7.85 -4.89 -24.50
C SER A 20 -8.40 -4.31 -23.19
N VAL A 21 -9.18 -3.23 -23.25
CA VAL A 21 -9.86 -2.64 -22.07
C VAL A 21 -10.84 -3.65 -21.48
N ARG A 22 -11.62 -4.36 -22.31
CA ARG A 22 -12.53 -5.41 -21.86
C ARG A 22 -11.78 -6.54 -21.16
N ARG A 23 -10.70 -7.03 -21.75
CA ARG A 23 -9.87 -8.08 -21.16
C ARG A 23 -9.24 -7.62 -19.83
N TRP A 24 -8.74 -6.39 -19.78
CA TRP A 24 -8.20 -5.80 -18.55
C TRP A 24 -9.25 -5.74 -17.44
N ALA A 25 -10.46 -5.23 -17.74
CA ALA A 25 -11.54 -5.14 -16.77
C ALA A 25 -11.96 -6.54 -16.25
N MET A 26 -12.00 -7.55 -17.13
CA MET A 26 -12.27 -8.94 -16.73
C MET A 26 -11.19 -9.51 -15.83
N LEU A 27 -9.91 -9.34 -16.17
CA LEU A 27 -8.79 -9.82 -15.36
C LEU A 27 -8.72 -9.13 -13.99
N LYS A 28 -9.04 -7.82 -13.95
CA LYS A 28 -9.11 -7.07 -12.69
C LYS A 28 -10.18 -7.67 -11.76
N ARG A 29 -11.40 -7.88 -12.26
CA ARG A 29 -12.48 -8.52 -11.48
C ARG A 29 -12.12 -9.93 -11.02
N GLU A 30 -11.48 -10.70 -11.89
CA GLU A 30 -11.06 -12.06 -11.54
C GLU A 30 -9.98 -12.05 -10.45
N THR A 31 -9.02 -11.12 -10.52
CA THR A 31 -8.01 -10.93 -9.47
C THR A 31 -8.64 -10.56 -8.14
N GLU A 32 -9.63 -9.65 -8.15
CA GLU A 32 -10.38 -9.27 -6.95
C GLU A 32 -11.16 -10.47 -6.38
N ARG A 33 -11.82 -11.27 -7.23
CA ARG A 33 -12.58 -12.47 -6.84
C ARG A 33 -11.67 -13.53 -6.20
N ILE A 34 -10.57 -13.88 -6.87
CA ILE A 34 -9.58 -14.84 -6.38
C ILE A 34 -8.95 -14.33 -5.08
N GLY A 35 -8.66 -13.04 -4.99
CA GLY A 35 -8.15 -12.41 -3.77
C GLY A 35 -9.10 -12.60 -2.58
N ALA A 36 -10.39 -12.32 -2.79
CA ALA A 36 -11.42 -12.51 -1.76
C ALA A 36 -11.60 -13.98 -1.36
N GLU A 37 -11.55 -14.91 -2.31
CA GLU A 37 -11.63 -16.35 -2.06
C GLU A 37 -10.43 -16.85 -1.24
N ARG A 38 -9.21 -16.46 -1.63
CA ARG A 38 -7.99 -16.76 -0.90
C ARG A 38 -8.04 -16.25 0.54
N ASP A 39 -8.54 -15.04 0.75
CA ASP A 39 -8.62 -14.45 2.09
C ASP A 39 -9.63 -15.21 2.97
N LYS A 40 -10.78 -15.63 2.42
CA LYS A 40 -11.73 -16.52 3.13
C LYS A 40 -11.13 -17.87 3.50
N LEU A 41 -10.36 -18.47 2.59
CA LEU A 41 -9.66 -19.74 2.84
C LEU A 41 -8.59 -19.56 3.93
N ARG A 42 -7.80 -18.49 3.87
CA ARG A 42 -6.81 -18.15 4.90
C ARG A 42 -7.48 -18.05 6.28
N ASP A 43 -8.60 -17.37 6.40
CA ASP A 43 -9.30 -17.20 7.68
C ASP A 43 -9.88 -18.52 8.20
N THR A 44 -10.32 -19.38 7.29
CA THR A 44 -10.78 -20.75 7.62
C THR A 44 -9.62 -21.62 8.12
N ILE A 45 -8.48 -21.60 7.43
CA ILE A 45 -7.27 -22.30 7.84
C ILE A 45 -6.76 -21.77 9.19
N ALA A 46 -6.77 -20.44 9.39
CA ALA A 46 -6.35 -19.83 10.64
C ALA A 46 -7.20 -20.28 11.83
N ARG A 47 -8.54 -20.35 11.66
CA ARG A 47 -9.43 -20.91 12.68
C ARG A 47 -9.11 -22.38 12.98
N ALA A 48 -8.91 -23.20 11.96
CA ALA A 48 -8.51 -24.59 12.13
C ALA A 48 -7.19 -24.74 12.92
N VAL A 49 -6.20 -23.89 12.67
CA VAL A 49 -4.92 -23.87 13.41
C VAL A 49 -5.13 -23.48 14.88
N ILE A 50 -6.06 -22.56 15.17
CA ILE A 50 -6.38 -22.16 16.55
C ILE A 50 -7.10 -23.27 17.30
N GLU A 51 -8.08 -23.91 16.66
CA GLU A 51 -8.98 -24.88 17.29
C GLU A 51 -8.33 -26.27 17.46
N ARG A 52 -7.55 -26.71 16.48
CA ARG A 52 -7.04 -28.09 16.39
C ARG A 52 -5.51 -28.18 16.40
N GLY A 53 -4.84 -27.06 16.23
CA GLY A 53 -3.39 -26.99 16.22
C GLY A 53 -2.78 -27.02 17.62
N TYR A 54 -1.47 -26.87 17.67
CA TYR A 54 -0.70 -26.81 18.91
C TYR A 54 0.29 -25.65 18.89
N ARG A 55 0.79 -25.24 20.06
CA ARG A 55 1.75 -24.13 20.20
C ARG A 55 3.15 -24.64 20.47
N ASP A 56 4.14 -23.96 19.90
CA ASP A 56 5.55 -24.13 20.30
C ASP A 56 5.90 -23.24 21.51
N HIS A 57 7.11 -23.43 22.03
CA HIS A 57 7.65 -22.64 23.14
C HIS A 57 7.84 -21.14 22.82
N LYS A 58 7.82 -20.76 21.53
CA LYS A 58 7.91 -19.36 21.08
C LYS A 58 6.53 -18.73 20.87
N GLY A 59 5.46 -19.51 21.04
CA GLY A 59 4.07 -19.09 20.89
C GLY A 59 3.53 -19.14 19.45
N SER A 60 4.28 -19.69 18.48
CA SER A 60 3.74 -19.94 17.14
C SER A 60 2.80 -21.15 17.17
N GLN A 61 1.77 -21.14 16.34
CA GLN A 61 0.79 -22.22 16.24
C GLN A 61 1.04 -23.06 14.99
N TYR A 62 0.83 -24.37 15.09
CA TYR A 62 1.02 -25.33 14.00
C TYR A 62 -0.20 -26.24 13.90
N LEU A 63 -0.52 -26.64 12.68
CA LEU A 63 -1.49 -27.70 12.39
C LEU A 63 -0.85 -28.66 11.40
N ASP A 64 -0.70 -29.92 11.79
CA ASP A 64 -0.21 -30.97 10.90
C ASP A 64 -1.32 -31.42 9.96
N LEU A 65 -0.95 -31.62 8.69
CA LEU A 65 -1.87 -32.11 7.68
C LEU A 65 -1.84 -33.65 7.67
N PRO A 66 -2.99 -34.31 7.46
CA PRO A 66 -3.04 -35.77 7.42
C PRO A 66 -2.34 -36.37 6.20
N MET A 67 -2.09 -35.54 5.18
CA MET A 67 -1.35 -35.88 3.97
C MET A 67 -0.68 -34.63 3.41
N GLU A 68 0.31 -34.82 2.55
CA GLU A 68 0.94 -33.73 1.83
C GLU A 68 -0.02 -33.12 0.80
N ILE A 69 -0.11 -31.78 0.78
CA ILE A 69 -0.89 -31.02 -0.19
C ILE A 69 0.05 -29.99 -0.82
N GLU A 70 0.35 -30.12 -2.11
CA GLU A 70 1.22 -29.19 -2.84
C GLU A 70 2.57 -28.94 -2.12
N GLY A 71 3.20 -30.00 -1.60
CA GLY A 71 4.46 -29.91 -0.86
C GLY A 71 4.34 -29.46 0.60
N LEU A 72 3.13 -29.19 1.09
CA LEU A 72 2.88 -28.79 2.47
C LEU A 72 2.49 -30.01 3.32
N THR A 73 3.24 -30.26 4.39
CA THR A 73 2.90 -31.28 5.41
C THR A 73 2.29 -30.68 6.67
N ARG A 74 2.40 -29.35 6.84
CA ARG A 74 1.85 -28.62 7.98
C ARG A 74 1.62 -27.14 7.68
N ILE A 75 0.75 -26.52 8.46
CA ILE A 75 0.48 -25.08 8.43
C ILE A 75 1.05 -24.43 9.68
N LYS A 76 1.85 -23.38 9.52
CA LYS A 76 2.36 -22.55 10.61
C LYS A 76 1.65 -21.20 10.63
N ARG A 77 1.02 -20.85 11.74
CA ARG A 77 0.64 -19.47 12.07
C ARG A 77 1.71 -18.88 12.99
N GLU A 78 2.60 -18.12 12.38
CA GLU A 78 3.76 -17.54 13.04
C GLU A 78 3.36 -16.43 14.03
N ARG A 79 3.92 -16.50 15.24
CA ARG A 79 3.83 -15.39 16.19
C ARG A 79 4.83 -14.31 15.80
N ARG A 80 4.33 -13.13 15.43
CA ARG A 80 5.13 -11.93 15.24
C ARG A 80 4.85 -10.96 16.38
N VAL A 81 5.91 -10.58 17.07
CA VAL A 81 5.87 -9.51 18.08
C VAL A 81 6.68 -8.36 17.51
N THR A 82 6.00 -7.28 17.15
CA THR A 82 6.69 -6.04 16.80
C THR A 82 6.79 -5.21 18.06
N VAL A 83 8.03 -4.92 18.48
CA VAL A 83 8.29 -3.97 19.56
C VAL A 83 8.56 -2.63 18.91
N THR A 84 7.62 -1.70 19.02
CA THR A 84 7.79 -0.31 18.59
C THR A 84 8.00 0.57 19.81
N ALA A 85 8.95 1.50 19.73
CA ALA A 85 9.06 2.55 20.73
C ALA A 85 7.82 3.46 20.62
N ASP A 86 7.21 3.78 21.76
CA ASP A 86 6.20 4.83 21.83
C ASP A 86 6.93 6.17 21.87
N SER A 87 6.88 6.92 20.76
CA SER A 87 7.61 8.18 20.62
C SER A 87 7.19 9.22 21.64
N SER A 88 5.91 9.28 22.01
CA SER A 88 5.40 10.26 22.97
C SER A 88 5.88 9.95 24.38
N VAL A 89 5.81 8.68 24.79
CA VAL A 89 6.34 8.24 26.08
C VAL A 89 7.86 8.36 26.13
N ALA A 90 8.55 8.02 25.04
CA ALA A 90 10.00 8.17 24.93
C ALA A 90 10.41 9.65 25.02
N GLU A 91 9.69 10.56 24.37
CA GLU A 91 9.93 12.00 24.44
C GLU A 91 9.72 12.53 25.87
N GLU A 92 8.62 12.19 26.53
CA GLU A 92 8.35 12.60 27.91
C GLU A 92 9.46 12.12 28.86
N ILE A 93 9.82 10.83 28.79
CA ILE A 93 10.85 10.25 29.64
C ILE A 93 12.20 10.91 29.35
N THR A 94 12.58 11.07 28.09
CA THR A 94 13.91 11.61 27.75
C THR A 94 14.03 13.09 28.08
N ARG A 95 12.98 13.90 27.86
CA ARG A 95 12.93 15.31 28.33
C ARG A 95 13.06 15.39 29.85
N SER A 96 12.37 14.52 30.60
CA SER A 96 12.46 14.49 32.07
C SER A 96 13.85 14.14 32.61
N LYS A 97 14.66 13.42 31.80
CA LYS A 97 16.02 13.00 32.16
C LYS A 97 17.09 14.02 31.76
N GLY A 98 16.72 15.08 31.03
CA GLY A 98 17.59 16.19 30.67
C GLY A 98 17.84 16.33 29.17
N GLU A 99 18.17 17.56 28.76
CA GLU A 99 18.30 17.98 27.37
C GLU A 99 19.36 17.18 26.58
N GLU A 100 20.46 16.78 27.22
CA GLU A 100 21.49 15.95 26.58
C GLU A 100 20.95 14.57 26.18
N ILE A 101 20.19 13.93 27.08
CA ILE A 101 19.57 12.61 26.83
C ILE A 101 18.50 12.74 25.76
N TYR A 102 17.69 13.81 25.83
CA TYR A 102 16.68 14.12 24.81
C TYR A 102 17.30 14.27 23.42
N ARG A 103 18.32 15.12 23.23
CA ARG A 103 18.97 15.32 21.92
C ARG A 103 19.64 14.07 21.36
N ARG A 104 20.14 13.19 22.22
CA ARG A 104 20.72 11.89 21.79
C ARG A 104 19.65 10.91 21.31
N ALA A 105 18.46 10.94 21.91
CA ALA A 105 17.33 10.09 21.52
C ALA A 105 16.51 10.67 20.35
N PHE A 106 16.43 12.00 20.27
CA PHE A 106 15.71 12.79 19.27
C PHE A 106 16.69 13.79 18.61
N PRO A 107 17.62 13.31 17.78
CA PRO A 107 18.55 14.19 17.10
C PRO A 107 17.80 15.15 16.16
N PRO A 108 18.18 16.44 16.11
CA PRO A 108 17.61 17.35 15.12
C PRO A 108 17.98 16.82 13.72
N VAL A 109 16.96 16.51 12.93
CA VAL A 109 17.14 16.10 11.53
C VAL A 109 17.00 17.36 10.67
N PRO A 110 18.02 17.69 9.85
CA PRO A 110 17.90 18.75 8.86
C PRO A 110 16.71 18.44 7.97
N THR A 111 15.67 19.26 8.08
CA THR A 111 14.49 19.16 7.24
C THR A 111 14.59 20.26 6.21
N LEU A 112 14.40 19.93 4.93
CA LEU A 112 14.35 20.93 3.88
C LEU A 112 13.15 21.84 4.16
N ASP A 113 13.42 23.10 4.45
CA ASP A 113 12.39 24.11 4.55
C ASP A 113 12.11 24.66 3.15
N THR A 114 10.99 24.23 2.58
CA THR A 114 10.60 24.65 1.23
C THR A 114 10.22 26.12 1.14
N GLU A 115 9.74 26.73 2.24
CA GLU A 115 9.42 28.16 2.27
C GLU A 115 10.70 28.99 2.28
N GLU A 116 11.68 28.56 3.08
CA GLU A 116 13.00 29.19 3.15
C GLU A 116 13.73 29.17 1.80
N LEU A 117 13.57 28.12 0.98
CA LEU A 117 14.12 28.10 -0.39
C LEU A 117 13.61 29.27 -1.25
N TYR A 118 12.34 29.67 -1.10
CA TYR A 118 11.79 30.82 -1.82
C TYR A 118 12.30 32.15 -1.27
N VAL A 119 12.52 32.26 0.05
CA VAL A 119 13.17 33.43 0.65
C VAL A 119 14.59 33.58 0.10
N LEU A 120 15.36 32.49 0.06
CA LEU A 120 16.72 32.48 -0.48
C LEU A 120 16.77 32.81 -1.98
N LEU A 121 15.73 32.45 -2.76
CA LEU A 121 15.57 32.91 -4.14
C LEU A 121 15.32 34.43 -4.21
N GLN A 122 14.43 34.97 -3.38
CA GLN A 122 14.12 36.41 -3.34
C GLN A 122 15.33 37.25 -2.90
N GLU A 123 16.15 36.72 -1.98
CA GLU A 123 17.41 37.33 -1.54
C GLU A 123 18.54 37.19 -2.57
N GLY A 124 18.32 36.43 -3.66
CA GLY A 124 19.31 36.18 -4.71
C GLY A 124 20.42 35.21 -4.32
N VAL A 125 20.26 34.47 -3.22
CA VAL A 125 21.19 33.41 -2.79
C VAL A 125 21.02 32.16 -3.66
N LEU A 126 19.78 31.84 -4.02
CA LEU A 126 19.44 30.81 -5.01
C LEU A 126 19.02 31.46 -6.32
N THR A 127 19.29 30.79 -7.44
CA THR A 127 18.81 31.19 -8.77
C THR A 127 17.55 30.42 -9.15
N GLU A 128 16.81 30.91 -10.15
CA GLU A 128 15.68 30.17 -10.73
C GLU A 128 16.12 28.79 -11.25
N SER A 129 17.32 28.69 -11.84
CA SER A 129 17.90 27.42 -12.29
C SER A 129 18.18 26.44 -11.14
N ASP A 130 18.55 26.93 -9.96
CA ASP A 130 18.73 26.07 -8.79
C ASP A 130 17.39 25.51 -8.32
N MET A 131 16.35 26.35 -8.34
CA MET A 131 14.99 25.97 -7.94
C MET A 131 14.38 24.93 -8.89
N ASP A 132 14.58 25.07 -10.20
CA ASP A 132 14.14 24.09 -11.20
C ASP A 132 14.80 22.72 -11.00
N THR A 133 16.04 22.70 -10.49
CA THR A 133 16.77 21.47 -10.19
C THR A 133 16.26 20.83 -8.88
N ILE A 134 15.93 21.65 -7.89
CA ILE A 134 15.44 21.19 -6.57
C ILE A 134 14.03 20.60 -6.69
N PHE A 135 13.12 21.24 -7.44
CA PHE A 135 11.73 20.82 -7.56
C PHE A 135 11.50 19.90 -8.76
N VAL A 136 11.79 18.60 -8.59
CA VAL A 136 11.57 17.60 -9.64
C VAL A 136 10.13 17.12 -9.68
N GLN A 137 9.39 17.49 -10.73
CA GLN A 137 8.07 16.93 -11.00
C GLN A 137 8.19 15.47 -11.44
N ARG A 138 7.54 14.55 -10.70
CA ARG A 138 7.41 13.13 -11.10
C ARG A 138 5.95 12.81 -11.34
N GLU A 139 5.64 12.38 -12.56
CA GLU A 139 4.31 11.89 -12.90
C GLU A 139 4.22 10.38 -12.69
N SER A 140 3.11 9.93 -12.10
CA SER A 140 2.76 8.51 -11.99
C SER A 140 1.32 8.31 -12.40
N PHE A 141 1.08 7.37 -13.31
CA PHE A 141 -0.26 7.05 -13.81
C PHE A 141 -0.76 5.73 -13.25
N ALA A 142 -2.04 5.67 -12.89
CA ALA A 142 -2.71 4.45 -12.45
C ALA A 142 -4.03 4.29 -13.21
N PHE A 143 -4.29 3.09 -13.74
CA PHE A 143 -5.54 2.80 -14.41
C PHE A 143 -6.68 2.67 -13.39
N LYS A 144 -7.63 3.60 -13.44
CA LYS A 144 -8.89 3.55 -12.70
C LYS A 144 -10.04 3.50 -13.70
N GLY A 145 -10.89 2.48 -13.57
CA GLY A 145 -12.20 2.51 -14.23
C GLY A 145 -13.07 3.50 -13.46
N VAL A 146 -13.67 4.46 -14.16
CA VAL A 146 -14.61 5.42 -13.60
C VAL A 146 -15.99 5.05 -14.14
N SER A 147 -16.99 5.01 -13.25
CA SER A 147 -18.40 4.73 -13.56
C SER A 147 -19.21 6.00 -13.55
#